data_AF-A0A9N8VGL7-F1
#
_entry.id   AF-A0A9N8VGL7-F1
#
_cell.length_a   1.000
_cell.length_b   1.000
_cell.length_c   1.000
_cell.angle_alpha   90.00
_cell.angle_beta   90.00
_cell.angle_gamma   90.00
#
_symmetry.space_group_name_H-M   'P 1'
#
loop_
_entity.id
_entity.type
_entity.pdbx_description
1 polymer ?
#
loop_
_entity_poly.entity_id
_entity_poly.type
_entity_poly.pdbx_seq_one_letter_code
_entity_poly.pdbx_strand_id
1 'polypeptide(L)'
;MPRRKYWTPSQDYQLREFVETHGPRWGDIARVIGNNTTGKQCRERYRNHLDRKINHSKLTLLEQAEIYRLYEKHGSKWALIAAQLPGRTSLQVRNFYYNVRRIAKRRDPARKMSVSYICGKPQ
;
A
#
# COMPACT_ATOMS: atom_id res chain seq x y z
N MET A 1 -20.67 -4.24 8.37
CA MET A 1 -19.26 -4.10 7.94
C MET A 1 -18.75 -2.73 8.37
N PRO A 2 -17.67 -2.60 9.16
CA PRO A 2 -17.15 -1.29 9.53
C PRO A 2 -16.64 -0.55 8.29
N ARG A 3 -17.10 0.70 8.07
CA ARG A 3 -16.61 1.54 6.97
C ARG A 3 -15.12 1.76 7.13
N ARG A 4 -14.32 1.58 6.07
CA ARG A 4 -12.90 1.98 6.05
C ARG A 4 -12.84 3.46 6.42
N LYS A 5 -12.22 3.79 7.55
CA LYS A 5 -12.01 5.18 7.95
C LYS A 5 -10.99 5.81 7.00
N TYR A 6 -11.38 6.87 6.34
CA TYR A 6 -10.50 7.69 5.53
C TYR A 6 -9.80 8.69 6.43
N TRP A 7 -8.49 8.81 6.27
CA TRP A 7 -7.71 9.89 6.87
C TRP A 7 -8.02 11.19 6.13
N THR A 8 -8.39 12.23 6.86
CA THR A 8 -8.59 13.55 6.27
C THR A 8 -7.26 14.31 6.16
N PRO A 9 -7.15 15.30 5.26
CA PRO A 9 -5.94 16.13 5.17
C PRO A 9 -5.58 16.84 6.49
N SER A 10 -6.58 17.24 7.28
CA SER A 10 -6.37 17.83 8.61
C SER A 10 -5.75 16.83 9.59
N GLN A 11 -6.23 15.58 9.60
CA GLN A 11 -5.65 14.53 10.44
C GLN A 11 -4.22 14.17 10.01
N ASP A 12 -3.95 14.14 8.70
CA ASP A 12 -2.61 13.92 8.19
C ASP A 12 -1.66 15.07 8.57
N TYR A 13 -2.14 16.31 8.53
CA TYR A 13 -1.39 17.48 8.99
C TYR A 13 -1.04 17.35 10.48
N GLN A 14 -2.04 17.12 11.34
CA GLN A 14 -1.83 16.94 12.78
C GLN A 14 -0.88 15.78 13.09
N LEU A 15 -1.03 14.65 12.40
CA LEU A 15 -0.16 13.47 12.57
C LEU A 15 1.29 13.81 12.19
N ARG A 16 1.50 14.52 11.09
CA ARG A 16 2.84 14.90 10.63
C ARG A 16 3.47 15.92 11.58
N GLU A 17 2.77 17.00 11.88
CA GLU A 17 3.22 18.07 12.77
C GLU A 17 3.58 17.50 14.16
N PHE A 18 2.72 16.66 14.74
CA PHE A 18 3.02 16.10 16.04
C PHE A 18 4.28 15.24 16.02
N VAL A 19 4.47 14.39 14.99
CA VAL A 19 5.67 13.56 14.86
C VAL A 19 6.92 14.41 14.67
N GLU A 20 6.83 15.52 13.95
CA GLU A 20 7.96 16.44 13.74
C GLU A 20 8.34 17.19 15.03
N THR A 21 7.36 17.66 15.80
CA THR A 21 7.59 18.44 17.03
C THR A 21 7.92 17.57 18.24
N HIS A 22 7.28 16.41 18.36
CA HIS A 22 7.29 15.58 19.57
C HIS A 22 7.82 14.15 19.33
N GLY A 23 8.14 13.76 18.09
CA GLY A 23 8.53 12.40 17.76
C GLY A 23 7.37 11.39 17.73
N PRO A 24 7.68 10.10 17.48
CA PRO A 24 6.69 9.05 17.17
C PRO A 24 5.93 8.50 18.40
N ARG A 25 5.33 9.38 19.20
CA ARG A 25 4.50 9.03 20.37
C ARG A 25 3.07 8.66 19.96
N TRP A 26 2.93 7.51 19.29
CA TRP A 26 1.67 7.13 18.62
C TRP A 26 0.43 7.11 19.51
N GLY A 27 0.56 6.71 20.77
CA GLY A 27 -0.55 6.71 21.73
C GLY A 27 -1.06 8.11 22.02
N ASP A 28 -0.14 9.06 22.27
CA ASP A 28 -0.48 10.45 22.55
C ASP A 28 -1.03 11.13 21.30
N ILE A 29 -0.42 10.88 20.14
CA ILE A 29 -0.91 11.38 18.85
C ILE A 29 -2.35 10.93 18.61
N ALA A 30 -2.68 9.67 18.89
CA ALA A 30 -4.03 9.14 18.72
C ALA A 30 -5.06 9.85 19.62
N ARG A 31 -4.66 10.24 20.84
CA ARG A 31 -5.53 11.04 21.73
C ARG A 31 -5.76 12.44 21.19
N VAL A 32 -4.75 13.07 20.60
CA VAL A 32 -4.86 14.43 20.02
C VAL A 32 -5.69 14.43 18.74
N ILE A 33 -5.47 13.48 17.84
CA ILE A 33 -6.24 13.38 16.58
C ILE A 33 -7.70 12.98 16.85
N GLY A 34 -7.95 12.19 17.89
CA GLY A 34 -9.30 11.78 18.28
C GLY A 34 -9.97 10.84 17.27
N ASN A 35 -11.31 10.91 17.18
CA ASN A 35 -12.13 10.13 16.24
C ASN A 35 -11.99 8.60 16.33
N ASN A 36 -11.81 8.04 17.53
CA ASN A 36 -11.56 6.59 17.73
C ASN A 36 -10.42 6.06 16.85
N THR A 37 -9.34 6.85 16.73
CA THR A 37 -8.08 6.46 16.09
C THR A 37 -7.19 5.84 17.15
N THR A 38 -6.47 4.78 16.80
CA THR A 38 -5.53 4.10 17.70
C THR A 38 -4.09 4.45 17.32
N GLY A 39 -3.16 4.35 18.27
CA GLY A 39 -1.74 4.56 17.97
C GLY A 39 -1.21 3.65 16.86
N LYS A 40 -1.74 2.43 16.75
CA LYS A 40 -1.42 1.53 15.62
C LYS A 40 -1.80 2.16 14.28
N GLN A 41 -2.99 2.73 14.16
CA GLN A 41 -3.45 3.39 12.94
C GLN A 41 -2.61 4.64 12.61
N CYS A 42 -2.25 5.44 13.62
CA CYS A 42 -1.35 6.59 13.43
C CYS A 42 0.01 6.14 12.88
N ARG A 43 0.61 5.11 13.50
CA ARG A 43 1.90 4.54 13.05
C ARG A 43 1.80 4.01 11.62
N GLU A 44 0.75 3.26 11.30
CA GLU A 44 0.55 2.71 9.95
C GLU A 44 0.33 3.80 8.91
N ARG A 45 -0.44 4.84 9.23
CA ARG A 45 -0.66 5.98 8.33
C ARG A 45 0.65 6.70 8.06
N TYR A 46 1.39 7.03 9.12
CA TYR A 46 2.65 7.77 9.00
C TYR A 46 3.67 6.99 8.15
N ARG A 47 3.96 5.73 8.52
CA ARG A 47 4.98 4.91 7.87
C ARG A 47 4.67 4.52 6.41
N ASN A 48 3.41 4.56 6.00
CA ASN A 48 3.01 4.18 4.65
C ASN A 48 2.71 5.38 3.74
N HIS A 49 2.42 6.56 4.31
CA HIS A 49 1.91 7.69 3.54
C HIS A 49 2.45 9.08 3.89
N LEU A 50 2.93 9.33 5.13
CA LEU A 50 3.25 10.70 5.57
C LEU A 50 4.72 10.95 5.87
N ASP A 51 5.49 9.90 6.14
CA ASP A 51 6.92 10.02 6.37
C ASP A 51 7.60 10.63 5.14
N ARG A 52 8.33 11.73 5.33
CA ARG A 52 9.05 12.46 4.28
C ARG A 52 10.06 11.59 3.53
N LYS A 53 10.50 10.49 4.13
CA LYS A 53 11.41 9.51 3.52
C LYS A 53 10.71 8.66 2.45
N ILE A 54 9.39 8.70 2.34
CA ILE A 54 8.63 7.90 1.38
C ILE A 54 8.71 8.54 0.00
N ASN A 55 9.12 7.75 -0.97
CA ASN A 55 9.06 8.11 -2.37
C ASN A 55 7.69 7.74 -2.96
N HIS A 56 6.90 8.76 -3.31
CA HIS A 56 5.56 8.62 -3.89
C HIS A 56 5.54 8.48 -5.42
N SER A 57 6.69 8.58 -6.09
CA SER A 57 6.78 8.36 -7.54
C SER A 57 6.43 6.92 -7.92
N LYS A 58 6.18 6.68 -9.22
CA LYS A 58 6.00 5.32 -9.73
C LYS A 58 7.26 4.49 -9.46
N LEU A 59 7.09 3.18 -9.27
CA LEU A 59 8.23 2.26 -9.20
C LEU A 59 8.95 2.24 -10.54
N THR A 60 10.25 2.42 -10.52
CA THR A 60 11.13 2.30 -11.70
C THR A 60 11.24 0.85 -12.14
N LEU A 61 11.62 0.61 -13.40
CA LEU A 61 11.79 -0.77 -13.90
C LEU A 61 12.82 -1.58 -13.10
N LEU A 62 13.88 -0.92 -12.62
CA LEU A 62 14.89 -1.55 -11.75
C LEU A 62 14.29 -1.99 -10.42
N GLU A 63 13.53 -1.11 -9.75
CA GLU A 63 12.84 -1.46 -8.51
C GLU A 63 11.82 -2.59 -8.73
N GLN A 64 11.09 -2.56 -9.86
CA GLN A 64 10.13 -3.60 -10.20
C GLN A 64 10.80 -4.97 -10.37
N ALA A 65 11.91 -5.04 -11.13
CA ALA A 65 12.67 -6.26 -11.33
C ALA A 65 13.23 -6.79 -9.99
N GLU A 66 13.75 -5.90 -9.16
CA GLU A 66 14.28 -6.25 -7.84
C GLU A 66 13.19 -6.80 -6.89
N ILE A 67 11.98 -6.23 -6.93
CA ILE A 67 10.84 -6.77 -6.16
C ILE A 67 10.55 -8.22 -6.54
N TYR A 68 10.59 -8.57 -7.83
CA TYR A 68 10.36 -9.94 -8.27
C TYR A 68 11.47 -10.88 -7.80
N ARG A 69 12.72 -10.50 -8.01
CA ARG A 69 13.89 -11.28 -7.60
C ARG A 69 13.88 -11.55 -6.08
N LEU A 70 13.57 -10.53 -5.28
CA LEU A 70 13.49 -10.66 -3.83
C LEU A 70 12.26 -11.47 -3.39
N TYR A 71 11.14 -11.37 -4.10
CA TYR A 71 9.97 -12.22 -3.83
C TYR A 71 10.24 -13.69 -4.10
N GLU A 72 10.96 -14.03 -5.17
CA GLU A 72 11.36 -15.43 -5.45
C GLU A 72 12.21 -16.00 -4.31
N LYS A 73 13.11 -15.19 -3.75
CA LYS A 73 13.99 -15.60 -2.64
C LYS A 73 13.29 -15.67 -1.28
N HIS A 74 12.38 -14.73 -0.99
CA HIS A 74 11.86 -14.52 0.37
C HIS A 74 10.34 -14.69 0.52
N GLY A 75 9.61 -14.87 -0.58
CA GLY A 75 8.15 -14.91 -0.60
C GLY A 75 7.51 -13.57 -0.22
N SER A 76 6.35 -13.63 0.43
CA SER A 76 5.53 -12.45 0.80
C SER A 76 6.05 -11.66 2.02
N LYS A 77 7.36 -11.71 2.30
CA LYS A 77 8.01 -10.96 3.39
C LYS A 77 8.22 -9.50 3.00
N TRP A 78 7.14 -8.75 2.80
CA TRP A 78 7.16 -7.39 2.22
C TRP A 78 8.01 -6.37 2.96
N ALA A 79 8.08 -6.47 4.30
CA ALA A 79 8.93 -5.58 5.08
C ALA A 79 10.43 -5.80 4.79
N LEU A 80 10.83 -7.06 4.59
CA LEU A 80 12.20 -7.43 4.21
C LEU A 80 12.51 -6.95 2.81
N ILE A 81 11.59 -7.14 1.85
CA ILE A 81 11.77 -6.69 0.47
C ILE A 81 11.88 -5.16 0.41
N ALA A 82 10.99 -4.44 1.09
CA ALA A 82 11.02 -2.98 1.12
C ALA A 82 12.29 -2.41 1.77
N ALA A 83 12.90 -3.13 2.72
CA ALA A 83 14.16 -2.69 3.32
C ALA A 83 15.33 -2.64 2.32
N GLN A 84 15.22 -3.33 1.17
CA GLN A 84 16.21 -3.30 0.09
C GLN A 84 15.92 -2.21 -0.96
N LEU A 85 14.81 -1.47 -0.82
CA LEU A 85 14.35 -0.46 -1.77
C LEU A 85 14.24 0.89 -1.06
N PRO A 86 15.29 1.74 -1.12
CA PRO A 86 15.31 3.02 -0.42
C PRO A 86 14.08 3.88 -0.73
N GLY A 87 13.42 4.35 0.32
CA GLY A 87 12.22 5.19 0.21
C GLY A 87 10.94 4.46 -0.21
N ARG A 88 10.97 3.13 -0.40
CA ARG A 88 9.75 2.34 -0.69
C ARG A 88 9.20 1.68 0.55
N THR A 89 7.88 1.64 0.65
CA THR A 89 7.16 1.03 1.76
C THR A 89 6.76 -0.41 1.42
N SER A 90 6.62 -1.24 2.45
CA SER A 90 6.11 -2.61 2.29
C SER A 90 4.73 -2.65 1.63
N LEU A 91 3.91 -1.61 1.86
CA LEU A 91 2.62 -1.43 1.21
C LEU A 91 2.77 -1.20 -0.30
N GLN A 92 3.68 -0.32 -0.73
CA GLN A 92 3.94 -0.05 -2.15
C GLN A 92 4.41 -1.33 -2.87
N VAL A 93 5.38 -2.03 -2.30
CA VAL A 93 5.92 -3.29 -2.85
C VAL A 93 4.83 -4.34 -3.01
N ARG A 94 4.07 -4.59 -1.94
CA ARG A 94 2.96 -5.56 -1.96
C ARG A 94 1.92 -5.21 -3.01
N ASN A 95 1.51 -3.93 -3.05
CA ASN A 95 0.48 -3.46 -3.97
C ASN A 95 0.93 -3.61 -5.42
N PHE A 96 2.20 -3.28 -5.73
CA PHE A 96 2.77 -3.51 -7.05
C PHE A 96 2.67 -4.97 -7.46
N TYR A 97 3.21 -5.88 -6.65
CA TYR A 97 3.26 -7.31 -6.95
C TYR A 97 1.87 -7.89 -7.25
N TYR A 98 0.89 -7.62 -6.39
CA TYR A 98 -0.48 -8.13 -6.61
C TYR A 98 -1.18 -7.44 -7.78
N ASN A 99 -0.93 -6.15 -8.04
CA ASN A 99 -1.52 -5.47 -9.18
C ASN A 99 -1.03 -6.05 -10.51
N VAL A 100 0.27 -6.31 -10.64
CA VAL A 100 0.81 -6.93 -11.85
C VAL A 100 0.24 -8.33 -12.04
N ARG A 101 0.20 -9.16 -10.98
CA ARG A 101 -0.41 -10.50 -11.06
C ARG A 101 -1.89 -10.46 -11.41
N ARG A 102 -2.64 -9.51 -10.86
CA ARG A 102 -4.05 -9.31 -11.20
C ARG A 102 -4.23 -8.91 -12.66
N ILE A 103 -3.35 -8.06 -13.19
CA ILE A 103 -3.38 -7.66 -14.61
C ILE A 103 -3.04 -8.85 -15.50
N ALA A 104 -2.01 -9.64 -15.18
CA ALA A 104 -1.65 -10.85 -15.91
C ALA A 104 -2.81 -11.85 -15.97
N LYS A 105 -3.46 -12.14 -14.85
CA LYS A 105 -4.67 -13.00 -14.78
C LYS A 105 -5.87 -12.46 -15.58
N ARG A 106 -5.97 -11.14 -15.80
CA ARG A 106 -7.02 -10.55 -16.64
C ARG A 106 -6.68 -10.61 -18.13
N ARG A 107 -5.39 -10.65 -18.46
CA ARG A 107 -4.89 -10.72 -19.84
C ARG A 107 -4.82 -12.14 -20.37
N ASP A 108 -4.99 -13.14 -19.51
CA ASP A 108 -5.11 -14.54 -19.87
C ASP A 108 -6.20 -14.77 -20.95
N PRO A 109 -5.81 -15.21 -22.17
CA PRO A 109 -6.75 -15.47 -23.27
C PRO A 109 -7.83 -16.48 -22.91
N ALA A 110 -7.55 -17.46 -22.05
CA ALA A 110 -8.51 -18.48 -21.65
C ALA A 110 -9.71 -17.89 -20.91
N ARG A 111 -9.50 -16.79 -20.16
CA ARG A 111 -10.58 -16.06 -19.47
C ARG A 111 -11.34 -15.10 -20.39
N LYS A 112 -10.72 -14.58 -21.46
CA LYS A 112 -11.42 -13.74 -22.45
C LYS A 112 -12.46 -14.55 -23.24
N MET A 113 -12.18 -15.82 -23.54
CA MET A 113 -13.14 -16.70 -24.23
C MET A 113 -14.36 -17.08 -23.36
N SER A 114 -14.22 -17.17 -22.02
CA SER A 114 -15.35 -17.55 -21.16
C SER A 114 -16.41 -16.44 -20.99
N VAL A 115 -16.07 -15.19 -21.29
CA VAL A 115 -17.01 -14.05 -21.18
C VAL A 115 -17.79 -13.85 -22.49
N SER A 116 -17.20 -14.15 -23.66
CA SER A 116 -17.92 -14.01 -24.94
C SER A 116 -19.01 -15.06 -25.13
N TYR A 117 -18.86 -16.25 -24.54
CA TYR A 117 -19.87 -17.33 -24.65
C TYR A 117 -21.16 -17.11 -23.83
N ILE A 118 -21.20 -16.13 -22.91
CA ILE A 118 -22.40 -15.87 -22.08
C ILE A 118 -23.34 -14.84 -22.75
N CYS A 119 -22.92 -14.15 -23.82
CA CYS A 119 -23.71 -13.11 -24.49
C CYS A 119 -24.27 -13.51 -25.87
N GLY A 120 -24.36 -14.81 -26.17
CA GLY A 120 -25.02 -15.31 -27.39
C GLY A 120 -26.41 -15.87 -27.07
N LYS A 121 -27.45 -15.03 -27.01
CA LYS A 121 -28.83 -15.51 -27.14
C LYS A 121 -29.12 -15.75 -28.63
N PRO A 122 -29.56 -16.94 -29.06
CA PRO A 122 -30.06 -17.15 -30.41
C PRO A 122 -31.48 -16.57 -30.55
N GLN A 123 -31.83 -16.35 -31.83
CA GLN A 123 -32.97 -15.64 -32.44
C GLN A 123 -34.29 -15.60 -31.67
#